data_AF-A0A6H3NS82-F1
#
_entry.id   AF-A0A6H3NS82-F1
#
_cell.length_a   1.000
_cell.length_b   1.000
_cell.length_c   1.000
_cell.angle_alpha   90.00
_cell.angle_beta   90.00
_cell.angle_gamma   90.00
#
_symmetry.space_group_name_H-M   'P 1'
#
loop_
_entity.id
_entity.type
_entity.pdbx_description
1 polymer ?
#
loop_
_entity_poly.entity_id
_entity_poly.type
_entity_poly.pdbx_seq_one_letter_code
_entity_poly.pdbx_strand_id
1 'polypeptide(L)'
;MAVHPQIQEDKWKSLRYLIGGIFLVLVLIEKSMGFDPKATGSFLPKQGFRNIGKSQDKAKFAEPSDPFAKDTWEDDLNWEEEVLTQTFPESDSKQKPRTKLVDETIPEITLPEDRFPGAGKRLQADAGYLPVYFLKFYGTGKNSQSQLVKLTREFPGGDPIPFLFQELTKGPSPEEKGKGVLSALSKKIRMEPNYRLENGILHLSISEDIGYGGSMEILKDRLDQIAFTMIGNFGIKGVVLYSNGERIRTLGSDGLTIPEVLAKTQRKVIIF
;
A
#
# COMPACT_ATOMS: atom_id res chain seq x y z
N MET A 1 47.98 -32.07 42.21
CA MET A 1 46.57 -32.23 41.79
C MET A 1 46.45 -31.70 40.38
N ALA A 2 46.34 -32.59 39.39
CA ALA A 2 46.19 -32.23 37.98
C ALA A 2 44.69 -32.27 37.62
N VAL A 3 44.16 -31.16 37.09
CA VAL A 3 42.76 -31.04 36.66
C VAL A 3 42.70 -31.35 35.16
N HIS A 4 41.97 -32.41 34.81
CA HIS A 4 41.79 -32.92 33.45
C HIS A 4 40.89 -32.01 32.56
N PRO A 5 40.99 -32.11 31.23
CA PRO A 5 40.32 -31.21 30.29
C PRO A 5 38.89 -31.69 29.96
N GLN A 6 37.91 -31.39 30.81
CA GLN A 6 36.50 -31.74 30.57
C GLN A 6 35.80 -30.82 29.54
N ILE A 7 36.37 -29.66 29.23
CA ILE A 7 35.69 -28.59 28.46
C ILE A 7 35.57 -28.91 26.96
N GLN A 8 36.38 -29.84 26.43
CA GLN A 8 36.40 -30.09 24.98
C GLN A 8 35.27 -31.03 24.54
N GLU A 9 34.91 -32.05 25.32
CA GLU A 9 33.88 -33.03 24.92
C GLU A 9 32.46 -32.44 24.81
N ASP A 10 32.12 -31.48 25.66
CA ASP A 10 30.77 -30.89 25.68
C ASP A 10 30.47 -30.09 24.42
N LYS A 11 31.50 -29.52 23.78
CA LYS A 11 31.35 -28.82 22.50
C LYS A 11 31.01 -29.78 21.35
N TRP A 12 31.58 -30.98 21.35
CA TRP A 12 31.28 -32.00 20.34
C TRP A 12 29.91 -32.64 20.55
N LYS A 13 29.50 -32.80 21.81
CA LYS A 13 28.14 -33.26 22.15
C LYS A 13 27.09 -32.21 21.73
N SER A 14 27.32 -30.94 22.08
CA SER A 14 26.49 -29.80 21.65
C SER A 14 26.34 -29.70 20.13
N LEU A 15 27.45 -29.86 19.38
CA LEU A 15 27.41 -29.82 17.92
C LEU A 15 26.60 -30.98 17.32
N ARG A 16 26.70 -32.20 17.89
CA ARG A 16 25.89 -33.35 17.45
C ARG A 16 24.40 -33.13 17.70
N TYR A 17 24.03 -32.52 18.83
CA TYR A 17 22.62 -32.17 19.09
C TYR A 17 22.11 -31.08 18.15
N LEU A 18 22.94 -30.10 17.80
CA LEU A 18 22.58 -29.05 16.86
C LEU A 18 22.37 -29.59 15.44
N ILE A 19 23.27 -30.47 14.97
CA ILE A 19 23.13 -31.14 13.67
C ILE A 19 21.91 -32.07 13.66
N GLY A 20 21.70 -32.85 14.73
CA GLY A 20 20.53 -33.72 14.87
C GLY A 20 19.21 -32.94 14.89
N GLY A 21 19.18 -31.79 15.55
CA GLY A 21 18.03 -30.89 15.57
C GLY A 21 17.70 -30.33 14.19
N ILE A 22 18.71 -29.88 13.44
CA ILE A 22 18.52 -29.42 12.05
C ILE A 22 17.99 -30.56 11.17
N PHE A 23 18.52 -31.77 11.32
CA PHE A 23 18.07 -32.93 10.53
C PHE A 23 16.61 -33.29 10.83
N LEU A 24 16.19 -33.23 12.10
CA LEU A 24 14.81 -33.48 12.50
C LEU A 24 13.86 -32.41 11.97
N VAL A 25 14.27 -31.14 11.96
CA VAL A 25 13.50 -30.05 11.34
C VAL A 25 13.38 -30.25 9.83
N LEU A 26 14.45 -30.66 9.14
CA LEU A 26 14.40 -30.97 7.71
C LEU A 26 13.46 -32.14 7.39
N VAL A 27 13.48 -33.21 8.18
CA VAL A 27 12.55 -34.35 8.04
C VAL A 27 11.10 -33.93 8.30
N LEU A 28 10.86 -33.02 9.26
CA LEU A 28 9.53 -32.46 9.52
C LEU A 28 9.07 -31.54 8.38
N ILE A 29 9.97 -30.74 7.80
CA ILE A 29 9.67 -29.92 6.61
C ILE A 29 9.30 -30.84 5.44
N GLU A 30 10.08 -31.89 5.17
CA GLU A 30 9.79 -32.88 4.13
C GLU A 30 8.41 -33.53 4.32
N LYS A 31 8.06 -33.87 5.57
CA LYS A 31 6.74 -34.45 5.89
C LYS A 31 5.59 -33.41 5.84
N SER A 32 5.86 -32.14 6.13
CA SER A 32 4.85 -31.07 6.14
C SER A 32 4.59 -30.46 4.75
N MET A 33 5.58 -30.50 3.85
CA MET A 33 5.47 -29.92 2.50
C MET A 33 4.90 -30.89 1.46
N GLY A 34 4.52 -32.12 1.86
CA GLY A 34 3.91 -33.09 0.95
C GLY A 34 4.78 -33.34 -0.29
N PHE A 35 6.10 -33.47 -0.09
CA PHE A 35 7.02 -33.71 -1.18
C PHE A 35 6.80 -35.13 -1.71
N ASP A 36 6.05 -35.21 -2.82
CA ASP A 36 5.77 -36.43 -3.54
C ASP A 36 6.96 -36.71 -4.49
N PRO A 37 7.83 -37.70 -4.23
CA PRO A 37 9.02 -37.95 -5.06
C PRO A 37 8.70 -38.50 -6.47
N LYS A 38 7.43 -38.51 -6.87
CA LYS A 38 6.95 -38.97 -8.18
C LYS A 38 6.82 -37.88 -9.25
N ALA A 39 7.16 -36.63 -8.97
CA ALA A 39 7.20 -35.54 -9.97
C ALA A 39 8.61 -35.26 -10.53
N THR A 40 9.56 -36.19 -10.39
CA THR A 40 10.88 -36.11 -11.04
C THR A 40 11.04 -37.29 -11.98
N GLY A 41 11.07 -36.99 -13.28
CA GLY A 41 11.07 -37.98 -14.35
C GLY A 41 12.27 -38.93 -14.34
N SER A 42 11.94 -40.18 -14.65
CA SER A 42 12.76 -41.20 -15.34
C SER A 42 14.23 -41.31 -15.00
N PHE A 43 14.61 -42.28 -14.16
CA PHE A 43 15.78 -43.14 -14.40
C PHE A 43 15.63 -44.51 -13.70
N LEU A 44 15.53 -45.55 -14.54
CA LEU A 44 15.80 -46.98 -14.33
C LEU A 44 14.78 -47.89 -13.58
N PRO A 45 14.68 -49.16 -14.01
CA PRO A 45 13.51 -50.01 -13.78
C PRO A 45 13.76 -51.04 -12.67
N LYS A 46 12.70 -51.46 -11.96
CA LYS A 46 12.67 -52.77 -11.30
C LYS A 46 11.26 -53.20 -10.97
N GLN A 47 10.92 -54.35 -11.57
CA GLN A 47 10.28 -55.52 -10.98
C GLN A 47 9.21 -55.31 -9.91
N GLY A 48 8.06 -55.92 -10.18
CA GLY A 48 6.84 -55.74 -9.43
C GLY A 48 6.79 -56.40 -8.06
N PHE A 49 5.73 -56.03 -7.36
CA PHE A 49 5.05 -56.87 -6.39
C PHE A 49 3.54 -56.75 -6.62
N ARG A 50 2.91 -57.91 -6.73
CA ARG A 50 1.46 -58.11 -6.81
C ARG A 50 0.82 -57.99 -5.44
N ASN A 51 -0.38 -57.40 -5.44
CA ASN A 51 -1.58 -57.68 -4.64
C ASN A 51 -1.47 -57.79 -3.10
N ILE A 52 -2.44 -57.17 -2.42
CA ILE A 52 -3.56 -57.86 -1.72
C ILE A 52 -4.28 -56.82 -0.86
N GLY A 53 -5.61 -56.76 -0.96
CA GLY A 53 -6.44 -56.42 0.20
C GLY A 53 -7.58 -55.43 -0.01
N LYS A 54 -8.74 -55.99 -0.40
CA LYS A 54 -10.08 -55.66 0.11
C LYS A 54 -10.67 -54.28 -0.23
N SER A 55 -11.41 -54.30 -1.33
CA SER A 55 -12.73 -53.69 -1.45
C SER A 55 -13.70 -54.25 -0.40
N GLN A 56 -14.37 -53.39 0.38
CA GLN A 56 -15.78 -53.57 0.72
C GLN A 56 -16.47 -52.29 1.20
N ASP A 57 -17.78 -52.31 0.98
CA ASP A 57 -18.79 -51.27 0.87
C ASP A 57 -19.14 -50.39 2.09
N LYS A 58 -19.59 -49.17 1.73
CA LYS A 58 -20.72 -48.36 2.26
C LYS A 58 -21.16 -48.54 3.72
N ALA A 59 -21.11 -47.43 4.44
CA ALA A 59 -22.16 -47.05 5.40
C ALA A 59 -22.63 -45.61 5.09
N LYS A 60 -23.92 -45.47 4.81
CA LYS A 60 -24.62 -44.17 4.70
C LYS A 60 -24.72 -43.59 6.12
N PHE A 61 -24.20 -42.39 6.32
CA PHE A 61 -24.39 -41.63 7.55
C PHE A 61 -25.15 -40.35 7.24
N ALA A 62 -26.06 -39.99 8.14
CA ALA A 62 -27.14 -39.04 7.98
C ALA A 62 -26.69 -37.59 7.69
N GLU A 63 -27.51 -36.88 6.92
CA GLU A 63 -27.45 -35.43 6.74
C GLU A 63 -27.65 -34.71 8.09
N PRO A 64 -26.78 -33.75 8.44
CA PRO A 64 -27.05 -32.83 9.54
C PRO A 64 -28.03 -31.74 9.06
N SER A 65 -29.16 -31.60 9.77
CA SER A 65 -30.08 -30.49 9.65
C SER A 65 -29.40 -29.18 10.05
N ASP A 66 -29.36 -28.22 9.13
CA ASP A 66 -28.82 -26.87 9.28
C ASP A 66 -29.80 -25.98 10.09
N PRO A 67 -29.41 -25.33 11.20
CA PRO A 67 -30.32 -24.58 12.07
C PRO A 67 -30.55 -23.11 11.64
N PHE A 68 -30.24 -22.74 10.40
CA PHE A 68 -30.39 -21.36 9.89
C PHE A 68 -31.31 -21.27 8.66
N ALA A 69 -32.43 -22.00 8.68
CA ALA A 69 -33.53 -21.73 7.75
C ALA A 69 -34.18 -20.38 8.11
N LYS A 70 -34.07 -19.46 7.15
CA LYS A 70 -34.81 -18.19 7.00
C LYS A 70 -36.25 -18.31 7.48
N ASP A 71 -36.71 -17.34 8.27
CA ASP A 71 -38.09 -16.79 8.30
C ASP A 71 -38.22 -15.74 9.43
N THR A 72 -37.47 -14.63 9.38
CA THR A 72 -37.55 -13.59 10.43
C THR A 72 -37.19 -12.16 9.97
N TRP A 73 -37.17 -11.89 8.66
CA TRP A 73 -36.77 -10.58 8.12
C TRP A 73 -37.87 -9.89 7.29
N GLU A 74 -39.09 -10.41 7.27
CA GLU A 74 -40.19 -9.83 6.47
C GLU A 74 -41.09 -8.85 7.27
N ASP A 75 -40.93 -8.74 8.59
CA ASP A 75 -41.83 -7.94 9.44
C ASP A 75 -41.33 -6.52 9.77
N ASP A 76 -40.09 -6.16 9.41
CA ASP A 76 -39.49 -4.86 9.80
C ASP A 76 -39.58 -3.76 8.71
N LEU A 77 -40.25 -4.04 7.59
CA LEU A 77 -40.39 -3.11 6.45
C LEU A 77 -41.73 -2.38 6.39
N ASN A 78 -42.67 -2.65 7.30
CA ASN A 78 -44.02 -2.07 7.26
C ASN A 78 -44.17 -0.75 8.06
N TRP A 79 -43.11 -0.23 8.67
CA TRP A 79 -43.17 1.02 9.47
C TRP A 79 -42.84 2.29 8.66
N GLU A 80 -42.33 2.17 7.43
CA GLU A 80 -41.94 3.33 6.61
C GLU A 80 -43.03 3.82 5.63
N GLU A 81 -44.12 3.07 5.44
CA GLU A 81 -45.14 3.41 4.43
C GLU A 81 -46.33 4.23 4.96
N GLU A 82 -46.59 4.28 6.27
CA GLU A 82 -47.70 5.05 6.84
C GLU A 82 -47.37 6.53 7.16
N VAL A 83 -46.09 6.94 7.13
CA VAL A 83 -45.70 8.32 7.46
C VAL A 83 -45.80 9.28 6.26
N LEU A 84 -45.96 8.76 5.04
CA LEU A 84 -45.92 9.54 3.79
C LEU A 84 -47.29 9.91 3.20
N THR A 85 -48.41 9.52 3.81
CA THR A 85 -49.76 9.71 3.24
C THR A 85 -50.61 10.81 3.89
N GLN A 86 -50.13 11.53 4.91
CA GLN A 86 -50.95 12.52 5.65
C GLN A 86 -50.52 13.98 5.53
N THR A 87 -50.09 14.48 4.35
CA THR A 87 -49.91 15.95 4.23
C THR A 87 -50.01 16.56 2.83
N PHE A 88 -51.05 16.23 2.05
CA PHE A 88 -51.44 17.08 0.92
C PHE A 88 -52.96 17.23 0.82
N PRO A 89 -53.51 18.45 1.00
CA PRO A 89 -54.83 18.76 0.46
C PRO A 89 -54.70 19.14 -1.02
N GLU A 90 -55.53 18.51 -1.86
CA GLU A 90 -55.81 18.94 -3.23
C GLU A 90 -56.33 20.38 -3.25
N SER A 91 -55.78 21.22 -4.14
CA SER A 91 -56.53 22.33 -4.72
C SER A 91 -55.91 22.84 -6.02
N ASP A 92 -56.82 23.35 -6.84
CA ASP A 92 -56.75 23.55 -8.28
C ASP A 92 -55.67 24.49 -8.84
N SER A 93 -55.40 24.21 -10.12
CA SER A 93 -54.87 25.09 -11.17
C SER A 93 -55.03 26.61 -10.95
N LYS A 94 -53.90 27.33 -10.97
CA LYS A 94 -53.68 28.59 -11.72
C LYS A 94 -52.24 29.12 -11.59
N GLN A 95 -51.62 29.32 -12.75
CA GLN A 95 -50.33 29.99 -12.92
C GLN A 95 -50.34 31.45 -12.41
N LYS A 96 -49.32 31.83 -11.63
CA LYS A 96 -48.71 33.17 -11.58
C LYS A 96 -47.31 33.08 -10.93
N PRO A 97 -46.30 33.84 -11.41
CA PRO A 97 -44.94 33.74 -10.91
C PRO A 97 -44.80 34.54 -9.61
N ARG A 98 -44.45 33.87 -8.51
CA ARG A 98 -44.07 34.52 -7.25
C ARG A 98 -42.62 34.18 -6.93
N THR A 99 -41.79 35.20 -7.12
CA THR A 99 -40.53 35.52 -6.42
C THR A 99 -40.15 34.56 -5.30
N LYS A 100 -38.99 33.91 -5.48
CA LYS A 100 -38.29 33.18 -4.42
C LYS A 100 -37.98 34.17 -3.29
N LEU A 101 -38.64 33.99 -2.15
CA LEU A 101 -38.20 34.54 -0.88
C LEU A 101 -36.89 33.83 -0.53
N VAL A 102 -35.79 34.57 -0.66
CA VAL A 102 -34.48 34.17 -0.15
C VAL A 102 -34.56 34.35 1.35
N ASP A 103 -34.58 33.24 2.09
CA ASP A 103 -34.36 33.24 3.52
C ASP A 103 -32.87 33.49 3.77
N GLU A 104 -32.52 34.75 4.04
CA GLU A 104 -31.15 35.26 4.24
C GLU A 104 -30.62 35.05 5.68
N THR A 105 -30.93 33.93 6.36
CA THR A 105 -30.55 33.77 7.78
C THR A 105 -29.79 32.50 8.15
N ILE A 106 -29.39 31.68 7.19
CA ILE A 106 -28.40 30.63 7.44
C ILE A 106 -27.19 30.92 6.55
N PRO A 107 -26.06 31.38 7.10
CA PRO A 107 -24.83 31.40 6.31
C PRO A 107 -24.51 29.96 5.95
N GLU A 108 -24.63 29.63 4.66
CA GLU A 108 -24.08 28.42 4.11
C GLU A 108 -22.58 28.47 4.39
N ILE A 109 -22.13 27.74 5.41
CA ILE A 109 -20.72 27.47 5.63
C ILE A 109 -20.32 26.52 4.50
N THR A 110 -20.06 27.09 3.33
CA THR A 110 -19.37 26.38 2.26
C THR A 110 -17.97 26.10 2.80
N LEU A 111 -17.71 24.85 3.21
CA LEU A 111 -16.36 24.36 3.46
C LEU A 111 -15.49 24.76 2.24
N PRO A 112 -14.50 25.65 2.37
CA PRO A 112 -13.69 26.04 1.24
C PRO A 112 -12.80 24.88 0.81
N GLU A 113 -12.85 24.53 -0.49
CA GLU A 113 -11.70 24.06 -1.28
C GLU A 113 -11.00 22.71 -0.95
N ASP A 114 -11.73 21.66 -0.57
CA ASP A 114 -11.17 20.28 -0.58
C ASP A 114 -11.12 19.65 -1.99
N ARG A 115 -11.71 20.29 -3.00
CA ARG A 115 -11.69 19.82 -4.39
C ARG A 115 -10.43 20.29 -5.12
N PHE A 116 -9.90 19.44 -5.99
CA PHE A 116 -8.72 19.77 -6.79
C PHE A 116 -8.95 21.09 -7.56
N PRO A 117 -8.17 22.14 -7.25
CA PRO A 117 -8.35 23.44 -7.89
C PRO A 117 -7.95 23.31 -9.37
N GLY A 118 -8.78 23.82 -10.30
CA GLY A 118 -8.67 23.59 -11.76
C GLY A 118 -7.29 23.87 -12.40
N ALA A 119 -7.15 23.51 -13.69
CA ALA A 119 -5.88 23.41 -14.43
C ALA A 119 -4.87 24.55 -14.13
N GLY A 120 -3.73 24.18 -13.54
CA GLY A 120 -2.68 25.11 -13.12
C GLY A 120 -1.66 25.45 -14.19
N LYS A 121 -0.83 26.45 -13.90
CA LYS A 121 0.30 26.86 -14.73
C LYS A 121 1.37 25.76 -14.74
N ARG A 122 1.74 25.28 -15.93
CA ARG A 122 2.84 24.31 -16.11
C ARG A 122 4.19 24.99 -15.92
N LEU A 123 5.08 24.33 -15.19
CA LEU A 123 6.48 24.70 -15.07
C LEU A 123 7.23 24.30 -16.33
N GLN A 124 8.14 25.16 -16.77
CA GLN A 124 9.11 24.83 -17.82
C GLN A 124 10.50 25.06 -17.25
N ALA A 125 11.37 24.08 -17.46
CA ALA A 125 12.76 24.10 -17.05
C ALA A 125 13.65 23.67 -18.22
N ASP A 126 14.85 24.23 -18.27
CA ASP A 126 15.86 23.86 -19.26
C ASP A 126 16.42 22.46 -18.97
N ALA A 127 17.10 21.89 -19.97
CA ALA A 127 17.80 20.64 -19.80
C ALA A 127 18.87 20.74 -18.70
N GLY A 128 19.03 19.69 -17.91
CA GLY A 128 19.97 19.71 -16.79
C GLY A 128 19.92 18.45 -15.95
N TYR A 129 20.33 18.56 -14.69
CA TYR A 129 20.31 17.45 -13.74
C TYR A 129 19.34 17.73 -12.60
N LEU A 130 18.37 16.85 -12.41
CA LEU A 130 17.37 16.95 -11.36
C LEU A 130 17.62 15.93 -10.26
N PRO A 131 17.54 16.33 -8.98
CA PRO A 131 17.70 15.42 -7.87
C PRO A 131 16.41 14.63 -7.63
N VAL A 132 16.52 13.31 -7.61
CA VAL A 132 15.47 12.36 -7.24
C VAL A 132 15.89 11.64 -5.96
N TYR A 133 14.97 11.52 -5.01
CA TYR A 133 15.27 10.90 -3.73
C TYR A 133 14.73 9.46 -3.70
N PHE A 134 15.55 8.56 -3.18
CA PHE A 134 15.23 7.16 -2.94
C PHE A 134 15.57 6.80 -1.49
N LEU A 135 15.45 5.53 -1.13
CA LEU A 135 15.65 5.07 0.24
C LEU A 135 16.76 4.04 0.32
N LYS A 136 17.47 4.04 1.44
CA LYS A 136 18.38 2.97 1.80
C LYS A 136 18.14 2.61 3.25
N PHE A 137 17.91 1.32 3.49
CA PHE A 137 17.65 0.79 4.81
C PHE A 137 18.96 0.37 5.45
N TYR A 138 19.18 0.82 6.67
CA TYR A 138 20.33 0.48 7.48
C TYR A 138 19.86 -0.21 8.76
N GLY A 139 20.51 -1.31 9.13
CA GLY A 139 20.16 -2.10 10.31
C GLY A 139 19.48 -3.42 9.96
N THR A 140 19.41 -4.31 10.94
CA THR A 140 18.83 -5.65 10.80
C THR A 140 17.69 -5.82 11.80
N GLY A 141 16.56 -6.38 11.36
CA GLY A 141 15.39 -6.64 12.20
C GLY A 141 14.64 -5.37 12.63
N LYS A 142 14.33 -5.25 13.92
CA LYS A 142 13.44 -4.21 14.49
C LYS A 142 14.04 -2.79 14.55
N ASN A 143 15.34 -2.62 14.28
CA ASN A 143 16.03 -1.32 14.29
C ASN A 143 16.39 -0.83 12.88
N SER A 144 15.65 -1.28 11.86
CA SER A 144 15.83 -0.80 10.49
C SER A 144 15.51 0.68 10.42
N GLN A 145 16.49 1.51 10.06
CA GLN A 145 16.31 2.93 9.81
C GLN A 145 16.41 3.19 8.31
N SER A 146 15.37 3.80 7.75
CA SER A 146 15.39 4.28 6.36
C SER A 146 16.02 5.66 6.29
N GLN A 147 17.00 5.79 5.40
CA GLN A 147 17.66 7.06 5.06
C GLN A 147 17.34 7.42 3.63
N LEU A 148 17.12 8.72 3.39
CA LEU A 148 16.90 9.24 2.05
C LEU A 148 18.23 9.34 1.32
N VAL A 149 18.21 8.99 0.05
CA VAL A 149 19.37 8.98 -0.82
C VAL A 149 19.09 9.88 -2.01
N LYS A 150 19.89 10.93 -2.18
CA LYS A 150 19.79 11.85 -3.32
C LYS A 150 20.54 11.26 -4.51
N LEU A 151 19.85 11.07 -5.63
CA LEU A 151 20.40 10.65 -6.91
C LEU A 151 20.12 11.71 -7.97
N THR A 152 21.05 11.94 -8.88
CA THR A 152 20.88 12.91 -9.98
C THR A 152 20.41 12.20 -11.25
N ARG A 153 19.34 12.71 -11.87
CA ARG A 153 18.81 12.25 -13.15
C ARG A 153 19.00 13.32 -14.22
N GLU A 154 19.41 12.90 -15.40
CA GLU A 154 19.50 13.77 -16.57
C GLU A 154 18.09 14.09 -17.08
N PHE A 155 17.82 15.39 -17.25
CA PHE A 155 16.53 15.92 -17.67
C PHE A 155 16.69 16.59 -19.03
N PRO A 156 15.95 16.17 -20.07
CA PRO A 156 16.08 16.71 -21.43
C PRO A 156 15.45 18.10 -21.61
N GLY A 157 14.85 18.68 -20.57
CA GLY A 157 14.11 19.94 -20.63
C GLY A 157 12.60 19.74 -20.77
N GLY A 158 11.83 20.78 -20.46
CA GLY A 158 10.36 20.77 -20.51
C GLY A 158 9.72 20.84 -19.12
N ASP A 159 8.69 20.03 -18.88
CA ASP A 159 7.98 20.02 -17.59
C ASP A 159 8.67 19.07 -16.59
N PRO A 160 9.27 19.58 -15.49
CA PRO A 160 10.01 18.76 -14.56
C PRO A 160 9.12 17.87 -13.68
N ILE A 161 7.86 18.23 -13.44
CA ILE A 161 7.01 17.52 -12.46
C ILE A 161 6.62 16.12 -12.95
N PRO A 162 6.08 15.95 -14.17
CA PRO A 162 5.80 14.61 -14.71
C PRO A 162 7.07 13.78 -14.86
N PHE A 163 8.18 14.40 -15.24
CA PHE A 163 9.47 13.73 -15.38
C PHE A 163 9.97 13.17 -14.03
N LEU A 164 9.98 13.98 -12.97
CA LEU A 164 10.38 13.55 -11.63
C LEU A 164 9.49 12.41 -11.12
N PHE A 165 8.18 12.49 -11.35
CA PHE A 165 7.26 11.43 -10.96
C PHE A 165 7.49 10.14 -11.75
N GLN A 166 7.79 10.24 -13.04
CA GLN A 166 8.12 9.09 -13.88
C GLN A 166 9.42 8.42 -13.40
N GLU A 167 10.44 9.18 -13.03
CA GLU A 167 11.68 8.63 -12.49
C GLU A 167 11.48 7.96 -11.12
N LEU A 168 10.62 8.53 -10.27
CA LEU A 168 10.22 7.93 -8.99
C LEU A 168 9.50 6.58 -9.16
N THR A 169 8.56 6.50 -10.10
CA THR A 169 7.78 5.27 -10.38
C THR A 169 8.60 4.20 -11.08
N LYS A 170 9.55 4.59 -11.94
CA LYS A 170 10.54 3.67 -12.55
C LYS A 170 11.46 3.04 -11.49
N GLY A 171 11.80 3.82 -10.47
CA GLY A 171 12.63 3.37 -9.35
C GLY A 171 14.14 3.45 -9.64
N PRO A 172 14.98 2.97 -8.71
CA PRO A 172 16.43 3.00 -8.87
C PRO A 172 16.92 2.08 -9.99
N SER A 173 18.04 2.45 -10.61
CA SER A 173 18.72 1.68 -11.65
C SER A 173 19.24 0.35 -11.10
N PRO A 174 19.54 -0.65 -11.95
CA PRO A 174 20.12 -1.92 -11.50
C PRO A 174 21.41 -1.75 -10.71
N GLU A 175 22.25 -0.78 -11.09
CA GLU A 175 23.51 -0.47 -10.40
C GLU A 175 23.26 0.14 -9.01
N GLU A 176 22.29 1.04 -8.88
CA GLU A 176 21.89 1.66 -7.62
C GLU A 176 21.23 0.63 -6.68
N LYS A 177 20.43 -0.28 -7.24
CA LYS A 177 19.86 -1.42 -6.51
C LYS A 177 20.96 -2.34 -5.97
N GLY A 178 22.02 -2.59 -6.75
CA GLY A 178 23.21 -3.30 -6.29
C GLY A 178 23.90 -2.64 -5.08
N LYS A 179 23.79 -1.31 -4.96
CA LYS A 179 24.29 -0.53 -3.80
C LYS A 179 23.32 -0.49 -2.61
N GLY A 180 22.20 -1.22 -2.68
CA GLY A 180 21.17 -1.30 -1.64
C GLY A 180 20.17 -0.15 -1.65
N VAL A 181 20.02 0.57 -2.76
CA VAL A 181 19.00 1.63 -2.90
C VAL A 181 17.67 1.01 -3.32
N LEU A 182 16.60 1.35 -2.60
CA LEU A 182 15.24 0.86 -2.78
C LEU A 182 14.28 2.04 -3.00
N SER A 183 13.13 1.75 -3.61
CA SER A 183 12.01 2.69 -3.74
C SER A 183 10.86 2.24 -2.86
N ALA A 184 10.23 3.16 -2.13
CA ALA A 184 9.00 2.84 -1.41
C ALA A 184 7.76 2.94 -2.34
N LEU A 185 7.89 3.63 -3.48
CA LEU A 185 6.82 3.81 -4.45
C LEU A 185 6.62 2.57 -5.32
N SER A 186 5.36 2.18 -5.50
CA SER A 186 5.00 1.09 -6.40
C SER A 186 4.90 1.58 -7.85
N LYS A 187 5.18 0.69 -8.80
CA LYS A 187 5.03 0.98 -10.24
C LYS A 187 3.58 1.19 -10.69
N LYS A 188 2.60 0.89 -9.82
CA LYS A 188 1.17 1.02 -10.12
C LYS A 188 0.68 2.46 -9.93
N ILE A 189 1.37 3.23 -9.09
CA ILE A 189 0.98 4.59 -8.75
C ILE A 189 1.09 5.46 -10.02
N ARG A 190 0.01 6.15 -10.35
CA ARG A 190 -0.05 7.08 -11.48
C ARG A 190 -0.31 8.49 -10.97
N MET A 191 0.28 9.46 -11.64
CA MET A 191 -0.02 10.87 -11.43
C MET A 191 -0.85 11.36 -12.61
N GLU A 192 -1.87 12.17 -12.31
CA GLU A 192 -2.60 12.88 -13.34
C GLU A 192 -1.69 13.92 -14.03
N PRO A 193 -1.82 14.14 -15.35
CA PRO A 193 -0.97 15.07 -16.08
C PRO A 193 -1.18 16.53 -15.65
N ASN A 194 -2.29 16.81 -14.96
CA ASN A 194 -2.61 18.14 -14.47
C ASN A 194 -2.17 18.28 -13.01
N TYR A 195 -1.25 19.20 -12.78
CA TYR A 195 -0.89 19.67 -11.45
C TYR A 195 -1.08 21.19 -11.37
N ARG A 196 -1.10 21.72 -10.14
CA ARG A 196 -1.19 23.16 -9.91
C ARG A 196 -0.12 23.62 -8.93
N LEU A 197 0.49 24.76 -9.21
CA LEU A 197 1.45 25.40 -8.31
C LEU A 197 0.90 26.75 -7.86
N GLU A 198 0.58 26.87 -6.58
CA GLU A 198 0.03 28.10 -5.98
C GLU A 198 0.83 28.49 -4.76
N ASN A 199 1.30 29.74 -4.69
CA ASN A 199 2.03 30.24 -3.52
C ASN A 199 3.24 29.37 -3.09
N GLY A 200 3.82 28.61 -4.03
CA GLY A 200 4.90 27.66 -3.77
C GLY A 200 4.44 26.30 -3.23
N ILE A 201 3.14 26.02 -3.21
CA ILE A 201 2.55 24.73 -2.85
C ILE A 201 2.14 24.01 -4.14
N LEU A 202 2.65 22.80 -4.31
CA LEU A 202 2.38 21.95 -5.46
C LEU A 202 1.21 21.01 -5.16
N HIS A 203 0.09 21.18 -5.84
CA HIS A 203 -1.08 20.30 -5.77
C HIS A 203 -0.94 19.21 -6.83
N LEU A 204 -0.81 17.96 -6.38
CA LEU A 204 -0.67 16.78 -7.22
C LEU A 204 -1.89 15.87 -7.07
N SER A 205 -2.47 15.44 -8.19
CA SER A 205 -3.48 14.38 -8.19
C SER A 205 -2.81 13.04 -8.55
N ILE A 206 -3.01 12.05 -7.68
CA ILE A 206 -2.36 10.74 -7.72
C ILE A 206 -3.43 9.66 -7.57
N SER A 207 -3.21 8.47 -8.15
CA SER A 207 -4.10 7.32 -7.96
C SER A 207 -4.12 6.81 -6.51
N GLU A 208 -5.25 6.21 -6.12
CA GLU A 208 -5.46 5.62 -4.78
C GLU A 208 -4.44 4.54 -4.40
N ASP A 209 -3.73 3.97 -5.39
CA ASP A 209 -2.66 2.99 -5.20
C ASP A 209 -1.51 3.50 -4.30
N ILE A 210 -1.40 4.82 -4.10
CA ILE A 210 -0.42 5.42 -3.19
C ILE A 210 -0.57 4.89 -1.75
N GLY A 211 -1.80 4.59 -1.33
CA GLY A 211 -2.10 4.06 0.00
C GLY A 211 -2.05 2.55 0.12
N TYR A 212 -1.94 1.83 -0.99
CA TYR A 212 -2.02 0.37 -0.96
C TYR A 212 -0.69 -0.27 -0.59
N GLY A 213 -0.75 -1.20 0.37
CA GLY A 213 0.35 -2.08 0.77
C GLY A 213 1.47 -1.39 1.57
N GLY A 214 2.15 -2.18 2.40
CA GLY A 214 3.22 -1.71 3.29
C GLY A 214 2.70 -1.28 4.66
N SER A 215 3.59 -1.34 5.65
CA SER A 215 3.31 -0.83 6.99
C SER A 215 3.30 0.70 7.01
N MET A 216 2.77 1.28 8.09
CA MET A 216 2.78 2.74 8.34
C MET A 216 4.17 3.39 8.10
N GLU A 217 5.26 2.71 8.44
CA GLU A 217 6.64 3.20 8.20
C GLU A 217 6.95 3.35 6.71
N ILE A 218 6.55 2.37 5.89
CA ILE A 218 6.76 2.39 4.43
C ILE A 218 5.91 3.49 3.79
N LEU A 219 4.68 3.70 4.28
CA LEU A 219 3.81 4.77 3.81
C LEU A 219 4.42 6.16 4.10
N LYS A 220 4.95 6.36 5.31
CA LYS A 220 5.69 7.58 5.66
C LYS A 220 6.90 7.78 4.75
N ASP A 221 7.63 6.70 4.48
CA ASP A 221 8.78 6.73 3.56
C ASP A 221 8.39 7.09 2.12
N ARG A 222 7.23 6.65 1.62
CA ARG A 222 6.69 7.09 0.30
C ARG A 222 6.43 8.59 0.25
N LEU A 223 5.74 9.10 1.28
CA LEU A 223 5.40 10.52 1.37
C LEU A 223 6.66 11.37 1.43
N ASP A 224 7.63 10.96 2.24
CA ASP A 224 8.94 11.62 2.31
C ASP A 224 9.67 11.56 0.96
N GLN A 225 9.64 10.41 0.27
CA GLN A 225 10.27 10.26 -1.05
C GLN A 225 9.69 11.24 -2.10
N ILE A 226 8.36 11.40 -2.13
CA ILE A 226 7.67 12.37 -3.00
C ILE A 226 8.01 13.80 -2.58
N ALA A 227 7.84 14.12 -1.30
CA ALA A 227 8.04 15.47 -0.77
C ALA A 227 9.48 15.96 -1.01
N PHE A 228 10.48 15.12 -0.71
CA PHE A 228 11.89 15.51 -0.90
C PHE A 228 12.26 15.71 -2.37
N THR A 229 11.67 14.93 -3.27
CA THR A 229 11.93 15.02 -4.71
C THR A 229 11.32 16.29 -5.32
N MET A 230 10.12 16.67 -4.86
CA MET A 230 9.42 17.85 -5.41
C MET A 230 9.86 19.16 -4.73
N ILE A 231 10.11 19.15 -3.42
CA ILE A 231 10.38 20.37 -2.66
C ILE A 231 11.84 20.83 -2.86
N GLY A 232 12.03 22.14 -2.97
CA GLY A 232 13.35 22.78 -3.08
C GLY A 232 13.84 22.93 -4.53
N ASN A 233 13.08 22.44 -5.51
CA ASN A 233 13.27 22.74 -6.92
C ASN A 233 12.16 23.71 -7.39
N PHE A 234 12.47 24.59 -8.34
CA PHE A 234 11.48 25.41 -9.05
C PHE A 234 10.57 26.30 -8.17
N GLY A 235 11.02 26.69 -6.98
CA GLY A 235 10.24 27.51 -6.04
C GLY A 235 9.18 26.76 -5.23
N ILE A 236 9.18 25.42 -5.28
CA ILE A 236 8.26 24.57 -4.53
C ILE A 236 8.72 24.45 -3.08
N LYS A 237 7.85 24.88 -2.15
CA LYS A 237 8.03 24.86 -0.70
C LYS A 237 7.30 23.69 -0.03
N GLY A 238 6.19 23.24 -0.62
CA GLY A 238 5.38 22.14 -0.07
C GLY A 238 4.57 21.43 -1.16
N VAL A 239 4.01 20.28 -0.80
CA VAL A 239 3.21 19.44 -1.71
C VAL A 239 1.89 19.07 -1.04
N VAL A 240 0.79 19.13 -1.77
CA VAL A 240 -0.53 18.63 -1.36
C VAL A 240 -0.93 17.52 -2.30
N LEU A 241 -1.39 16.41 -1.74
CA LEU A 241 -1.80 15.24 -2.50
C LEU A 241 -3.32 15.15 -2.55
N TYR A 242 -3.82 14.88 -3.75
CA TYR A 242 -5.22 14.62 -4.05
C TYR A 242 -5.34 13.23 -4.66
N SER A 243 -6.48 12.59 -4.45
CA SER A 243 -6.89 11.36 -5.10
C SER A 243 -8.33 11.52 -5.54
N ASN A 244 -8.63 11.18 -6.79
CA ASN A 244 -9.98 11.30 -7.36
C ASN A 244 -10.63 12.68 -7.17
N GLY A 245 -9.82 13.75 -7.16
CA GLY A 245 -10.28 15.12 -6.99
C GLY A 245 -10.51 15.56 -5.54
N GLU A 246 -10.37 14.66 -4.57
CA GLU A 246 -10.45 14.96 -3.14
C GLU A 246 -9.07 14.94 -2.50
N ARG A 247 -8.88 15.74 -1.46
CA ARG A 247 -7.61 15.79 -0.74
C ARG A 247 -7.39 14.51 0.07
N ILE A 248 -6.18 13.95 -0.02
CA ILE A 248 -5.78 12.80 0.80
C ILE A 248 -5.48 13.28 2.22
N ARG A 249 -6.35 12.92 3.18
CA ARG A 249 -6.14 13.19 4.62
C ARG A 249 -5.62 11.99 5.38
N THR A 250 -5.96 10.79 4.92
CA THR A 250 -5.57 9.51 5.51
C THR A 250 -5.03 8.58 4.44
N LEU A 251 -4.06 7.74 4.81
CA LEU A 251 -3.40 6.82 3.90
C LEU A 251 -3.19 5.45 4.53
N GLY A 252 -3.44 4.40 3.75
CA GLY A 252 -3.27 3.01 4.18
C GLY A 252 -4.45 2.46 4.99
N SER A 253 -4.45 1.14 5.18
CA SER A 253 -5.41 0.43 6.03
C SER A 253 -5.34 0.85 7.49
N ASP A 254 -4.16 1.30 7.92
CA ASP A 254 -3.88 1.65 9.31
C ASP A 254 -4.28 3.10 9.64
N GLY A 255 -4.75 3.88 8.64
CA GLY A 255 -5.25 5.23 8.84
C GLY A 255 -4.19 6.27 9.16
N LEU A 256 -3.03 6.23 8.49
CA LEU A 256 -1.97 7.22 8.67
C LEU A 256 -2.50 8.62 8.31
N THR A 257 -2.55 9.52 9.29
CA THR A 257 -2.96 10.91 9.06
C THR A 257 -1.84 11.69 8.37
N ILE A 258 -2.18 12.34 7.26
CA ILE A 258 -1.26 13.15 6.48
C ILE A 258 -1.48 14.62 6.82
N PRO A 259 -0.42 15.41 7.06
CA PRO A 259 -0.58 16.84 7.24
C PRO A 259 -1.12 17.49 5.98
N GLU A 260 -1.79 18.62 6.16
CA GLU A 260 -2.39 19.41 5.09
C GLU A 260 -1.37 19.72 3.97
N VAL A 261 -0.17 20.15 4.33
CA VAL A 261 0.93 20.35 3.37
C VAL A 261 2.09 19.45 3.77
N LEU A 262 2.55 18.62 2.82
CA LEU A 262 3.79 17.88 2.96
C LEU A 262 4.96 18.86 2.85
N ALA A 263 5.75 18.93 3.91
CA ALA A 263 7.01 19.65 3.96
C ALA A 263 8.19 18.66 4.04
N LYS A 264 9.41 19.14 3.83
CA LYS A 264 10.61 18.33 4.07
C LYS A 264 10.72 18.00 5.56
N THR A 265 10.49 16.74 5.91
CA THR A 265 10.74 16.20 7.26
C THR A 265 12.21 16.34 7.62
N GLN A 266 12.56 16.52 8.90
CA GLN A 266 13.96 16.47 9.34
C GLN A 266 14.48 15.03 9.29
N ARG A 267 14.97 14.58 8.13
CA ARG A 267 15.62 13.28 7.94
C ARG A 267 17.06 13.44 7.45
N LYS A 268 17.90 12.47 7.80
CA LYS A 268 19.26 12.36 7.25
C LYS A 268 19.17 12.00 5.77
N VAL A 269 19.77 12.85 4.93
CA VAL A 269 19.90 12.65 3.49
C VAL A 269 21.35 12.29 3.18
N ILE A 270 21.56 11.15 2.54
CA ILE A 270 22.84 10.75 1.97
C ILE A 270 22.90 11.23 0.52
N ILE A 271 24.05 11.75 0.12
CA ILE A 271 24.32 12.19 -1.26
C ILE A 271 25.22 11.15 -1.92
N PHE A 272 24.89 10.74 -3.14
CA PHE A 272 25.76 9.92 -4.00
C PHE A 272 26.44 10.78 -5.05
#